data_AF-A0A9J7Z4I3-F1
#
_entry.id   AF-A0A9J7Z4I3-F1
#
_cell.length_a   1.000
_cell.length_b   1.000
_cell.length_c   1.000
_cell.angle_alpha   90.00
_cell.angle_beta   90.00
_cell.angle_gamma   90.00
#
_symmetry.space_group_name_H-M   'P 1'
#
loop_
_entity.id
_entity.type
_entity.pdbx_description
1 polymer ?
#
loop_
_entity_poly.entity_id
_entity_poly.type
_entity_poly.pdbx_seq_one_letter_code
_entity_poly.pdbx_strand_id
1 'polypeptide(L)'
;MAAHAGDKRGLEHLDDYDPKPAKQQKSLHEQMTEKRLVVVLEGATLETVKVGKTFELLNCDQHKSMIIKSGRDPGKIRPDITHQCLLMLLDSPLNRAGLLQVYIHTEKNALIEINPQTRIPRTFARFCGLMVQLLHKLSVRAADGPQRLLRLIKNPVSDHLPPGCPRYSTSFKAGDAVCPRTFVPKDGPAAVVIGAFAHGTVNIDYTEKTVSISNYPLSAALTCAKMCSAFEEVWGVL
;
A
#
# COMPACT_ATOMS: atom_id res chain seq x y z
N MET A 1 50.48 -28.08 24.97
CA MET A 1 49.68 -26.90 25.41
C MET A 1 49.95 -25.79 24.40
N ALA A 2 49.03 -25.15 23.70
CA ALA A 2 47.57 -25.17 23.68
C ALA A 2 47.11 -24.84 22.23
N ALA A 3 45.93 -25.31 21.86
CA ALA A 3 45.33 -25.14 20.54
C ALA A 3 44.82 -23.72 20.32
N HIS A 4 44.99 -23.20 19.10
CA HIS A 4 44.29 -21.99 18.63
C HIS A 4 42.81 -22.32 18.40
N ALA A 5 41.94 -21.80 19.26
CA ALA A 5 40.50 -21.79 19.05
C ALA A 5 40.11 -20.54 18.25
N GLY A 6 39.49 -20.74 17.09
CA GLY A 6 38.90 -19.69 16.29
C GLY A 6 37.64 -19.13 16.96
N ASP A 7 37.56 -17.80 17.01
CA ASP A 7 36.43 -17.04 17.54
C ASP A 7 35.29 -17.05 16.50
N LYS A 8 34.40 -18.04 16.58
CA LYS A 8 33.11 -18.05 15.87
C LYS A 8 32.14 -17.13 16.62
N ARG A 9 32.20 -15.82 16.35
CA ARG A 9 31.17 -14.88 16.81
C ARG A 9 29.89 -15.03 15.98
N GLY A 10 28.95 -15.74 16.61
CA GLY A 10 27.49 -15.77 16.47
C GLY A 10 26.84 -15.11 15.26
N LEU A 11 26.31 -15.96 14.38
CA LEU A 11 25.30 -15.65 13.36
C LEU A 11 23.86 -15.93 13.87
N GLU A 12 23.64 -16.01 15.19
CA GLU A 12 22.45 -16.63 15.79
C GLU A 12 21.34 -15.67 16.26
N HIS A 13 21.37 -14.38 15.91
CA HIS A 13 20.41 -13.39 16.46
C HIS A 13 19.64 -12.56 15.42
N LEU A 14 19.34 -13.12 14.24
CA LEU A 14 18.57 -12.40 13.20
C LEU A 14 17.08 -12.77 13.10
N ASP A 15 16.59 -13.76 13.85
CA ASP A 15 15.25 -14.33 13.62
C ASP A 15 14.19 -14.08 14.72
N ASP A 16 14.54 -13.50 15.88
CA ASP A 16 13.54 -13.20 16.91
C ASP A 16 12.93 -11.79 16.74
N TYR A 17 12.03 -11.65 15.77
CA TYR A 17 11.07 -10.54 15.77
C TYR A 17 9.83 -10.96 16.56
N ASP A 18 9.77 -10.54 17.82
CA ASP A 18 8.59 -10.76 18.67
C ASP A 18 7.53 -9.70 18.34
N PRO A 19 6.38 -10.06 17.73
CA PRO A 19 5.35 -9.10 17.38
C PRO A 19 4.77 -8.48 18.65
N LYS A 20 4.85 -7.14 18.76
CA LYS A 20 4.25 -6.40 19.89
C LYS A 20 2.77 -6.82 20.06
N PRO A 21 2.32 -7.09 21.30
CA PRO A 21 0.95 -7.53 21.55
C PRO A 21 -0.06 -6.50 21.02
N ALA A 22 -1.20 -6.99 20.54
CA ALA A 22 -2.28 -6.15 20.05
C ALA A 22 -2.68 -5.13 21.11
N LYS A 23 -2.51 -3.83 20.80
CA LYS A 23 -2.89 -2.74 21.72
C LYS A 23 -4.38 -2.83 22.05
N GLN A 24 -4.71 -2.60 23.33
CA GLN A 24 -6.09 -2.48 23.84
C GLN A 24 -6.98 -1.63 22.91
N GLN A 25 -8.26 -1.99 22.82
CA GLN A 25 -9.26 -1.26 22.04
C GLN A 25 -9.38 0.19 22.56
N LYS A 26 -8.68 1.10 21.89
CA LYS A 26 -8.75 2.54 22.16
C LYS A 26 -10.12 3.10 21.82
N SER A 27 -10.51 4.20 22.45
CA SER A 27 -11.76 4.89 22.11
C SER A 27 -11.76 5.33 20.64
N LEU A 28 -12.93 5.40 20.00
CA LEU A 28 -13.05 5.85 18.61
C LEU A 28 -12.43 7.24 18.41
N HIS A 29 -12.58 8.12 19.40
CA HIS A 29 -12.02 9.46 19.36
C HIS A 29 -10.49 9.45 19.34
N GLU A 30 -9.83 8.67 20.22
CA GLU A 30 -8.37 8.52 20.21
C GLU A 30 -7.84 7.89 18.91
N GLN A 31 -8.56 6.92 18.35
CA GLN A 31 -8.20 6.31 17.07
C GLN A 31 -8.24 7.32 15.90
N MET A 32 -9.08 8.36 16.02
CA MET A 32 -9.28 9.37 14.99
C MET A 32 -8.30 10.55 15.11
N THR A 33 -7.74 10.79 16.30
CA THR A 33 -6.76 11.86 16.55
C THR A 33 -5.31 11.38 16.59
N GLU A 34 -5.07 10.07 16.63
CA GLU A 34 -3.71 9.53 16.66
C GLU A 34 -2.94 9.68 15.34
N LYS A 35 -1.61 9.79 15.46
CA LYS A 35 -0.68 9.73 14.34
C LYS A 35 -0.96 8.49 13.50
N ARG A 36 -1.35 8.71 12.25
CA ARG A 36 -1.58 7.65 11.28
C ARG A 36 -1.44 8.19 9.88
N LEU A 37 -0.55 7.58 9.10
CA LEU A 37 -0.49 7.80 7.67
C LEU A 37 -1.50 6.88 7.02
N VAL A 38 -2.46 7.45 6.30
CA VAL A 38 -3.35 6.72 5.41
C VAL A 38 -2.83 6.87 3.99
N VAL A 39 -2.47 5.77 3.34
CA VAL A 39 -2.08 5.77 1.92
C VAL A 39 -3.22 5.20 1.09
N VAL A 40 -3.68 5.95 0.09
CA VAL A 40 -4.64 5.47 -0.90
C VAL A 40 -3.91 5.25 -2.22
N LEU A 41 -3.88 4.00 -2.69
CA LEU A 41 -3.40 3.63 -4.01
C LEU A 41 -4.54 3.80 -5.00
N GLU A 42 -4.51 4.88 -5.78
CA GLU A 42 -5.61 5.33 -6.64
C GLU A 42 -5.48 4.80 -8.07
N GLY A 43 -6.60 4.37 -8.68
CA GLY A 43 -6.64 3.87 -10.05
C GLY A 43 -5.87 2.55 -10.25
N ALA A 44 -5.80 1.71 -9.24
CA ALA A 44 -5.11 0.42 -9.33
C ALA A 44 -5.76 -0.52 -10.36
N THR A 45 -4.96 -1.16 -11.21
CA THR A 45 -5.45 -2.11 -12.22
C THR A 45 -5.54 -3.53 -11.65
N LEU A 46 -6.58 -3.77 -10.84
CA LEU A 46 -6.88 -5.08 -10.26
C LEU A 46 -8.24 -5.57 -10.75
N GLU A 47 -8.20 -6.48 -11.73
CA GLU A 47 -9.39 -7.04 -12.38
C GLU A 47 -9.16 -8.52 -12.68
N THR A 48 -10.20 -9.34 -12.50
CA THR A 48 -10.15 -10.77 -12.87
C THR A 48 -10.61 -10.99 -14.30
N VAL A 49 -9.95 -11.89 -15.02
CA VAL A 49 -10.35 -12.40 -16.34
C VAL A 49 -10.53 -13.91 -16.28
N LYS A 50 -11.47 -14.43 -17.07
CA LYS A 50 -11.69 -15.88 -17.21
C LYS A 50 -10.81 -16.43 -18.33
N VAL A 51 -9.93 -17.38 -18.00
CA VAL A 51 -9.05 -18.07 -18.96
C VAL A 51 -9.42 -19.55 -18.94
N GLY A 52 -10.14 -20.00 -19.97
CA GLY A 52 -10.69 -21.36 -20.00
C GLY A 52 -11.63 -21.63 -18.83
N LYS A 53 -11.19 -22.48 -17.89
CA LYS A 53 -11.95 -22.86 -16.68
C LYS A 53 -11.50 -22.13 -15.41
N THR A 54 -10.40 -21.37 -15.46
CA THR A 54 -9.82 -20.67 -14.30
C THR A 54 -10.06 -19.17 -14.38
N PHE A 55 -9.91 -18.51 -13.24
CA PHE A 55 -9.89 -17.05 -13.13
C PHE A 55 -8.48 -16.59 -12.79
N GLU A 56 -8.01 -15.57 -13.50
CA GLU A 56 -6.67 -15.02 -13.37
C GLU A 56 -6.74 -13.50 -13.20
N LEU A 57 -5.70 -12.90 -12.63
CA LEU A 57 -5.62 -11.45 -12.55
C LEU A 57 -5.14 -10.90 -13.89
N LEU A 58 -5.94 -10.03 -14.51
CA LEU A 58 -5.64 -9.43 -15.81
C LEU A 58 -4.32 -8.66 -15.73
N ASN A 59 -3.40 -8.94 -16.66
CA ASN A 59 -2.07 -8.33 -16.71
C ASN A 59 -1.55 -8.29 -18.16
N CYS A 60 -0.66 -7.34 -18.44
CA CYS A 60 -0.17 -7.06 -19.78
C CYS A 60 0.61 -8.20 -20.44
N ASP A 61 1.29 -9.03 -19.65
CA ASP A 61 2.22 -10.05 -20.17
C ASP A 61 1.49 -11.32 -20.59
N GLN A 62 0.59 -11.82 -19.75
CA GLN A 62 -0.13 -13.08 -19.96
C GLN A 62 -1.41 -12.90 -20.79
N HIS A 63 -2.02 -11.72 -20.72
CA HIS A 63 -3.38 -11.50 -21.23
C HIS A 63 -3.44 -10.50 -22.40
N LYS A 64 -2.31 -10.18 -23.03
CA LYS A 64 -2.18 -9.16 -24.09
C LYS A 64 -3.26 -9.26 -25.17
N SER A 65 -3.43 -10.44 -25.76
CA SER A 65 -4.41 -10.66 -26.85
C SER A 65 -5.86 -10.45 -26.40
N MET A 66 -6.20 -10.82 -25.15
CA MET A 66 -7.54 -10.58 -24.62
C MET A 66 -7.79 -9.10 -24.34
N ILE A 67 -6.79 -8.40 -23.83
CA ILE A 67 -6.87 -6.95 -23.57
C ILE A 67 -7.10 -6.20 -24.89
N ILE A 68 -6.33 -6.51 -25.93
CA ILE A 68 -6.49 -5.91 -27.27
C ILE A 68 -7.89 -6.20 -27.84
N LYS A 69 -8.39 -7.44 -27.71
CA LYS A 69 -9.75 -7.81 -28.16
C LYS A 69 -10.85 -7.03 -27.43
N SER A 70 -10.60 -6.62 -26.18
CA SER A 70 -11.51 -5.76 -25.41
C SER A 70 -11.42 -4.27 -25.77
N GLY A 71 -10.57 -3.89 -26.73
CA GLY A 71 -10.37 -2.50 -27.14
C GLY A 71 -9.55 -1.66 -26.15
N ARG A 72 -8.87 -2.31 -25.19
CA ARG A 72 -8.04 -1.64 -24.18
C ARG A 72 -6.55 -1.73 -24.54
N ASP A 73 -5.78 -0.82 -23.99
CA ASP A 73 -4.31 -0.80 -24.13
C ASP A 73 -3.67 -1.75 -23.10
N PRO A 74 -2.95 -2.81 -23.52
CA PRO A 74 -2.19 -3.66 -22.62
C PRO A 74 -1.22 -2.90 -21.72
N GLY A 75 -0.61 -1.81 -22.20
CA GLY A 75 0.35 -1.01 -21.43
C GLY A 75 -0.25 -0.39 -20.16
N LYS A 76 -1.58 -0.23 -20.11
CA LYS A 76 -2.27 0.30 -18.92
C LYS A 76 -2.55 -0.74 -17.85
N ILE A 77 -2.58 -2.04 -18.20
CA ILE A 77 -2.96 -3.11 -17.26
C ILE A 77 -1.73 -3.63 -16.53
N ARG A 78 -1.40 -2.96 -15.42
CA ARG A 78 -0.15 -3.13 -14.66
C ARG A 78 -0.42 -3.37 -13.16
N PRO A 79 -1.02 -4.53 -12.80
CA PRO A 79 -1.21 -4.91 -11.40
C PRO A 79 0.10 -5.02 -10.60
N ASP A 80 1.24 -5.21 -11.26
CA ASP A 80 2.58 -5.25 -10.65
C ASP A 80 2.96 -3.93 -9.97
N ILE A 81 2.45 -2.78 -10.45
CA ILE A 81 2.65 -1.48 -9.81
C ILE A 81 2.06 -1.50 -8.40
N THR A 82 0.81 -1.96 -8.27
CA THR A 82 0.14 -2.07 -6.97
C THR A 82 0.86 -3.07 -6.06
N HIS A 83 1.29 -4.20 -6.61
CA HIS A 83 2.08 -5.20 -5.88
C HIS A 83 3.33 -4.59 -5.26
N GLN A 84 4.15 -3.89 -6.05
CA GLN A 84 5.37 -3.25 -5.58
C GLN A 84 5.11 -2.16 -4.54
N CYS A 85 4.05 -1.35 -4.72
CA CYS A 85 3.65 -0.34 -3.74
C CYS A 85 3.32 -0.98 -2.39
N LEU A 86 2.52 -2.04 -2.39
CA LEU A 86 2.15 -2.74 -1.16
C LEU A 86 3.35 -3.36 -0.45
N LEU A 87 4.33 -3.88 -1.20
CA LEU A 87 5.58 -4.36 -0.61
C LEU A 87 6.34 -3.23 0.10
N MET A 88 6.49 -2.07 -0.53
CA MET A 88 7.17 -0.92 0.09
C MET A 88 6.41 -0.39 1.32
N LEU A 89 5.08 -0.29 1.22
CA LEU A 89 4.24 0.22 2.28
C LEU A 89 4.25 -0.70 3.50
N LEU A 90 4.01 -2.00 3.32
CA LEU A 90 3.82 -2.91 4.46
C LEU A 90 5.12 -3.39 5.09
N ASP A 91 6.25 -3.24 4.39
CA ASP A 91 7.58 -3.49 4.96
C ASP A 91 8.12 -2.33 5.79
N SER A 92 7.57 -1.13 5.59
CA SER A 92 8.05 0.08 6.24
C SER A 92 8.07 -0.05 7.77
N PRO A 93 9.10 0.49 8.45
CA PRO A 93 9.08 0.69 9.89
C PRO A 93 7.78 1.35 10.38
N LEU A 94 7.22 2.27 9.59
CA LEU A 94 5.95 2.92 9.87
C LEU A 94 4.78 1.93 10.02
N ASN A 95 4.69 0.94 9.15
CA ASN A 95 3.68 -0.12 9.25
C ASN A 95 3.89 -0.98 10.49
N ARG A 96 5.15 -1.37 10.77
CA ARG A 96 5.50 -2.16 11.96
C ARG A 96 5.23 -1.42 13.27
N ALA A 97 5.32 -0.09 13.25
CA ALA A 97 4.95 0.78 14.37
C ALA A 97 3.42 0.91 14.57
N GLY A 98 2.62 0.40 13.62
CA GLY A 98 1.15 0.48 13.66
C GLY A 98 0.60 1.86 13.27
N LEU A 99 1.39 2.65 12.53
CA LEU A 99 1.07 4.03 12.15
C LEU A 99 0.70 4.15 10.66
N LEU A 100 0.50 3.04 9.96
CA LEU A 100 0.12 3.00 8.54
C LEU A 100 -1.24 2.31 8.35
N GLN A 101 -2.10 2.90 7.52
CA GLN A 101 -3.28 2.26 6.96
C GLN A 101 -3.22 2.38 5.44
N VAL A 102 -3.52 1.30 4.72
CA VAL A 102 -3.50 1.29 3.25
C VAL A 102 -4.88 0.97 2.71
N TYR A 103 -5.30 1.75 1.71
CA TYR A 103 -6.45 1.48 0.87
C TYR A 103 -6.02 1.36 -0.59
N ILE A 104 -6.73 0.53 -1.36
CA ILE A 104 -6.58 0.44 -2.80
C ILE A 104 -7.93 0.79 -3.42
N HIS A 105 -7.94 1.81 -4.26
CA HIS A 105 -9.08 2.15 -5.08
C HIS A 105 -8.77 1.76 -6.53
N THR A 106 -9.53 0.81 -7.06
CA THR A 106 -9.26 0.25 -8.40
C THR A 106 -9.86 1.10 -9.52
N GLU A 107 -9.34 0.95 -10.74
CA GLU A 107 -9.93 1.56 -11.95
C GLU A 107 -11.41 1.16 -12.14
N LYS A 108 -11.81 -0.01 -11.61
CA LYS A 108 -13.21 -0.49 -11.62
C LYS A 108 -14.00 -0.09 -10.38
N ASN A 109 -13.61 0.96 -9.68
CA ASN A 109 -14.32 1.54 -8.54
C ASN A 109 -14.51 0.55 -7.37
N ALA A 110 -13.64 -0.45 -7.22
CA ALA A 110 -13.62 -1.29 -6.03
C ALA A 110 -12.68 -0.66 -4.99
N LEU A 111 -13.16 -0.52 -3.75
CA LEU A 111 -12.36 -0.04 -2.64
C LEU A 111 -11.98 -1.21 -1.74
N ILE A 112 -10.68 -1.37 -1.53
CA ILE A 112 -10.09 -2.46 -0.75
C ILE A 112 -9.37 -1.87 0.44
N GLU A 113 -9.69 -2.36 1.63
CA GLU A 113 -8.95 -2.08 2.85
C GLU A 113 -7.95 -3.19 3.14
N ILE A 114 -6.72 -2.79 3.47
CA ILE A 114 -5.63 -3.69 3.83
C ILE A 114 -5.40 -3.62 5.32
N ASN A 115 -5.49 -4.75 6.02
CA ASN A 115 -5.11 -4.84 7.42
C ASN A 115 -3.57 -4.70 7.53
N PRO A 116 -3.03 -3.87 8.44
CA PRO A 116 -1.59 -3.68 8.64
C PRO A 116 -0.78 -4.98 8.90
N GLN A 117 -1.43 -6.01 9.44
CA GLN A 117 -0.81 -7.32 9.69
C GLN A 117 -0.72 -8.21 8.44
N THR A 118 -1.25 -7.76 7.30
CA THR A 118 -1.23 -8.53 6.06
C THR A 118 0.19 -8.68 5.53
N ARG A 119 0.66 -9.91 5.38
CA ARG A 119 1.91 -10.22 4.68
C ARG A 119 1.63 -10.40 3.19
N ILE A 120 1.96 -9.40 2.38
CA ILE A 120 1.77 -9.48 0.93
C ILE A 120 2.78 -10.47 0.31
N PRO A 121 2.33 -11.41 -0.54
CA PRO A 121 3.23 -12.36 -1.18
C PRO A 121 4.32 -11.65 -1.99
N ARG A 122 5.57 -12.06 -1.80
CA ARG A 122 6.72 -11.47 -2.53
C ARG A 122 6.76 -11.80 -4.01
N THR A 123 6.25 -12.98 -4.38
CA THR A 123 6.20 -13.38 -5.78
C THR A 123 4.90 -12.87 -6.41
N PHE A 124 5.03 -12.24 -7.57
CA PHE A 124 3.91 -11.62 -8.28
C PHE A 124 2.79 -12.64 -8.59
N ALA A 125 3.12 -13.86 -9.01
CA ALA A 125 2.14 -14.91 -9.25
C ALA A 125 1.26 -15.25 -8.02
N ARG A 126 1.85 -15.29 -6.81
CA ARG A 126 1.08 -15.51 -5.57
C ARG A 126 0.22 -14.31 -5.20
N PHE A 127 0.73 -13.10 -5.44
CA PHE A 127 -0.06 -11.87 -5.29
C PHE A 127 -1.28 -11.89 -6.22
N CYS A 128 -1.13 -12.28 -7.49
CA CYS A 128 -2.24 -12.42 -8.43
C CYS A 128 -3.31 -13.38 -7.92
N GLY A 129 -2.92 -14.58 -7.44
CA GLY A 129 -3.85 -15.53 -6.85
C GLY A 129 -4.60 -14.98 -5.63
N LEU A 130 -3.91 -14.25 -4.76
CA LEU A 130 -4.50 -13.58 -3.60
C LEU A 130 -5.54 -12.51 -4.02
N MET A 131 -5.24 -11.70 -5.03
CA MET A 131 -6.16 -10.68 -5.53
C MET A 131 -7.38 -11.29 -6.22
N VAL A 132 -7.21 -12.38 -6.99
CA VAL A 132 -8.34 -13.15 -7.56
C VAL A 132 -9.25 -13.66 -6.44
N GLN A 133 -8.67 -14.26 -5.40
CA GLN A 133 -9.42 -14.74 -4.25
C GLN A 133 -10.19 -13.60 -3.57
N LEU A 134 -9.54 -12.45 -3.34
CA LEU A 134 -10.14 -11.28 -2.73
C LEU A 134 -11.34 -10.77 -3.56
N LEU A 135 -11.16 -10.60 -4.87
CA LEU A 135 -12.21 -10.06 -5.75
C LEU A 135 -13.41 -11.01 -5.87
N HIS A 136 -13.19 -12.33 -5.77
CA HIS A 136 -14.28 -13.32 -5.80
C HIS A 136 -15.00 -13.48 -4.46
N LYS A 137 -14.26 -13.49 -3.35
CA LYS A 137 -14.81 -13.75 -2.00
C LYS A 137 -15.13 -12.48 -1.22
N LEU A 138 -14.84 -11.31 -1.78
CA LEU A 138 -14.95 -9.98 -1.17
C LEU A 138 -14.08 -9.76 0.10
N SER A 139 -13.43 -10.81 0.60
CA SER A 139 -12.53 -10.76 1.74
C SER A 139 -11.58 -11.96 1.77
N VAL A 140 -10.43 -11.78 2.42
CA VAL A 140 -9.45 -12.83 2.72
C VAL A 140 -9.18 -12.81 4.21
N ARG A 141 -9.25 -13.98 4.85
CA ARG A 141 -8.97 -14.15 6.29
C ARG A 141 -7.59 -14.73 6.51
N ALA A 142 -7.05 -14.52 7.71
CA ALA A 142 -5.86 -15.18 8.17
C ALA A 142 -6.09 -16.71 8.22
N ALA A 143 -5.03 -17.49 8.00
CA ALA A 143 -5.13 -18.96 8.02
C ALA A 143 -5.30 -19.49 9.45
N ASP A 144 -4.78 -18.75 10.43
CA ASP A 144 -4.68 -19.04 11.85
C ASP A 144 -5.73 -18.31 12.70
N GLY A 145 -6.67 -17.58 12.08
CA GLY A 145 -7.65 -16.83 12.86
C GLY A 145 -8.81 -16.22 12.04
N PRO A 146 -9.84 -15.71 12.74
CA PRO A 146 -11.03 -15.13 12.11
C PRO A 146 -10.78 -13.76 11.47
N GLN A 147 -9.62 -13.16 11.74
CA GLN A 147 -9.21 -11.84 11.27
C GLN A 147 -9.30 -11.72 9.75
N ARG A 148 -9.90 -10.63 9.27
CA ARG A 148 -9.89 -10.26 7.85
C ARG A 148 -8.62 -9.46 7.57
N LEU A 149 -7.81 -9.97 6.64
CA LEU A 149 -6.57 -9.35 6.18
C LEU A 149 -6.84 -8.36 5.05
N LEU A 150 -7.71 -8.76 4.13
CA LEU A 150 -8.12 -7.94 2.99
C LEU A 150 -9.64 -7.96 2.94
N ARG A 151 -10.27 -6.82 2.65
CA ARG A 151 -11.71 -6.78 2.38
C ARG A 151 -12.08 -5.68 1.39
N LEU A 152 -13.09 -5.95 0.57
CA LEU A 152 -13.79 -4.90 -0.14
C LEU A 152 -14.70 -4.16 0.84
N ILE A 153 -14.68 -2.84 0.74
CA ILE A 153 -15.48 -1.91 1.54
C ILE A 153 -16.26 -0.99 0.60
N LYS A 154 -17.24 -0.28 1.15
CA LYS A 154 -18.10 0.61 0.37
C LYS A 154 -17.38 1.92 0.07
N ASN A 155 -17.56 2.44 -1.14
CA ASN A 155 -17.21 3.81 -1.49
C ASN A 155 -18.13 4.83 -0.81
N PRO A 156 -17.71 6.11 -0.73
CA PRO A 156 -16.40 6.66 -1.13
C PRO A 156 -15.28 6.39 -0.11
N VAL A 157 -14.02 6.49 -0.55
CA VAL A 157 -12.85 6.35 0.34
C VAL A 157 -12.82 7.41 1.45
N SER A 158 -13.36 8.60 1.19
CA SER A 158 -13.44 9.72 2.15
C SER A 158 -14.15 9.36 3.45
N ASP A 159 -15.11 8.42 3.41
CA ASP A 159 -15.89 7.99 4.57
C ASP A 159 -15.05 7.15 5.55
N HIS A 160 -13.91 6.64 5.10
CA HIS A 160 -13.00 5.80 5.89
C HIS A 160 -11.75 6.57 6.33
N LEU A 161 -11.59 7.83 5.93
CA LEU A 161 -10.49 8.68 6.35
C LEU A 161 -10.79 9.33 7.71
N PRO A 162 -9.79 9.52 8.58
CA PRO A 162 -9.99 10.26 9.82
C PRO A 162 -10.54 11.68 9.56
N PRO A 163 -11.55 12.15 10.32
CA PRO A 163 -12.09 13.49 10.14
C PRO A 163 -11.06 14.58 10.40
N GLY A 164 -11.07 15.63 9.58
CA GLY A 164 -10.15 16.76 9.71
C GLY A 164 -8.68 16.44 9.42
N CYS A 165 -8.36 15.24 8.92
CA CYS A 165 -6.99 14.92 8.52
C CYS A 165 -6.61 15.68 7.23
N PRO A 166 -5.40 16.25 7.13
CA PRO A 166 -4.91 16.83 5.88
C PRO A 166 -4.83 15.77 4.78
N ARG A 167 -5.25 16.13 3.56
CA ARG A 167 -5.37 15.19 2.43
C ARG A 167 -4.58 15.69 1.22
N TYR A 168 -3.53 14.98 0.87
CA TYR A 168 -2.64 15.33 -0.22
C TYR A 168 -2.75 14.32 -1.36
N SER A 169 -2.79 14.79 -2.61
CA SER A 169 -2.52 13.95 -3.77
C SER A 169 -1.09 14.17 -4.27
N THR A 170 -0.47 13.14 -4.84
CA THR A 170 0.86 13.26 -5.44
C THR A 170 0.78 13.36 -6.95
N SER A 171 1.50 14.31 -7.54
CA SER A 171 1.65 14.41 -9.00
C SER A 171 2.97 15.07 -9.36
N PHE A 172 3.67 14.48 -10.33
CA PHE A 172 4.87 15.09 -10.91
C PHE A 172 4.60 16.46 -11.54
N LYS A 173 3.36 16.71 -12.01
CA LYS A 173 2.95 17.95 -12.69
C LYS A 173 2.45 19.04 -11.73
N ALA A 174 2.53 18.85 -10.42
CA ALA A 174 1.94 19.77 -9.44
C ALA A 174 2.72 21.08 -9.24
N GLY A 175 3.84 21.27 -9.93
CA GLY A 175 4.73 22.43 -9.79
C GLY A 175 6.07 22.02 -9.18
N ASP A 176 6.70 22.96 -8.46
CA ASP A 176 8.01 22.75 -7.84
C ASP A 176 7.99 21.61 -6.82
N ALA A 177 9.05 20.80 -6.84
CA ALA A 177 9.19 19.70 -5.90
C ALA A 177 9.38 20.22 -4.47
N VAL A 178 8.60 19.66 -3.55
CA VAL A 178 8.69 19.93 -2.12
C VAL A 178 9.30 18.76 -1.37
N CYS A 179 10.04 19.03 -0.30
CA CYS A 179 10.52 17.98 0.59
C CYS A 179 9.33 17.35 1.35
N PRO A 180 9.11 16.03 1.27
CA PRO A 180 7.98 15.38 1.94
C PRO A 180 7.78 15.74 3.41
N ARG A 181 8.89 15.90 4.16
CA ARG A 181 8.88 16.24 5.59
C ARG A 181 8.19 17.56 5.93
N THR A 182 8.10 18.50 4.98
CA THR A 182 7.56 19.84 5.24
C THR A 182 6.04 19.86 5.36
N PHE A 183 5.34 18.84 4.87
CA PHE A 183 3.88 18.73 4.97
C PHE A 183 3.40 17.54 5.83
N VAL A 184 4.33 16.80 6.44
CA VAL A 184 3.97 15.80 7.47
C VAL A 184 3.51 16.55 8.73
N PRO A 185 2.29 16.30 9.24
CA PRO A 185 1.85 16.94 10.46
C PRO A 185 2.65 16.41 11.66
N LYS A 186 3.01 17.31 12.59
CA LYS A 186 3.75 16.93 13.81
C LYS A 186 2.95 16.00 14.72
N ASP A 187 1.62 16.13 14.69
CA ASP A 187 0.67 15.31 15.41
C ASP A 187 -0.60 15.09 14.57
N GLY A 188 -1.33 14.02 14.88
CA GLY A 188 -2.55 13.64 14.17
C GLY A 188 -2.34 12.90 12.85
N PRO A 189 -3.44 12.46 12.21
CA PRO A 189 -3.41 11.68 10.99
C PRO A 189 -3.17 12.54 9.74
N ALA A 190 -2.70 11.91 8.67
CA ALA A 190 -2.68 12.49 7.32
C ALA A 190 -3.04 11.43 6.28
N ALA A 191 -3.66 11.86 5.18
CA ALA A 191 -3.92 11.01 4.03
C ALA A 191 -3.09 11.45 2.82
N VAL A 192 -2.44 10.48 2.17
CA VAL A 192 -1.66 10.69 0.94
C VAL A 192 -2.19 9.77 -0.15
N VAL A 193 -2.53 10.34 -1.30
CA VAL A 193 -3.03 9.61 -2.46
C VAL A 193 -1.95 9.49 -3.53
N ILE A 194 -1.66 8.25 -3.93
CA ILE A 194 -0.61 7.89 -4.87
C ILE A 194 -1.25 7.11 -6.03
N GLY A 195 -1.02 7.55 -7.27
CA GLY A 195 -1.52 6.85 -8.46
C GLY A 195 -0.85 5.50 -8.65
N ALA A 196 -1.64 4.43 -8.73
CA ALA A 196 -1.20 3.04 -8.90
C ALA A 196 -1.51 2.49 -10.31
N PHE A 197 -1.33 3.34 -11.32
CA PHE A 197 -1.55 3.06 -12.74
C PHE A 197 -0.27 3.29 -13.56
N ALA A 198 -0.20 2.72 -14.76
CA ALA A 198 0.96 2.87 -15.65
C ALA A 198 1.15 4.31 -16.16
N HIS A 199 0.06 4.91 -16.62
CA HIS A 199 0.01 6.26 -17.16
C HIS A 199 -1.30 6.94 -16.76
N GLY A 200 -1.23 8.21 -16.37
CA GLY A 200 -2.41 8.96 -15.94
C GLY A 200 -2.04 10.08 -14.98
N THR A 201 -3.06 10.66 -14.35
CA THR A 201 -2.91 11.64 -13.28
C THR A 201 -4.01 11.38 -12.27
N VAL A 202 -3.67 11.49 -10.99
CA VAL A 202 -4.65 11.35 -9.90
C VAL A 202 -5.65 12.50 -10.03
N ASN A 203 -6.93 12.17 -10.25
CA ASN A 203 -8.01 13.13 -10.40
C ASN A 203 -9.14 12.76 -9.43
N ILE A 204 -9.13 13.41 -8.28
CA ILE A 204 -10.02 13.15 -7.14
C ILE A 204 -10.40 14.47 -6.49
N ASP A 205 -11.57 14.51 -5.86
CA ASP A 205 -12.16 15.70 -5.26
C ASP A 205 -11.98 15.79 -3.75
N TYR A 206 -11.56 14.70 -3.10
CA TYR A 206 -11.43 14.62 -1.65
C TYR A 206 -10.05 15.05 -1.11
N THR A 207 -9.13 15.54 -1.97
CA THR A 207 -7.83 16.08 -1.55
C THR A 207 -7.79 17.59 -1.60
N GLU A 208 -7.09 18.20 -0.64
CA GLU A 208 -6.98 19.65 -0.49
C GLU A 208 -5.87 20.24 -1.36
N LYS A 209 -4.81 19.47 -1.59
CA LYS A 209 -3.62 19.92 -2.32
C LYS A 209 -2.96 18.78 -3.08
N THR A 210 -2.48 19.10 -4.28
CA THR A 210 -1.60 18.25 -5.06
C THR A 210 -0.15 18.68 -4.86
N VAL A 211 0.75 17.73 -4.59
CA VAL A 211 2.18 18.00 -4.35
C VAL A 211 3.07 17.19 -5.28
N SER A 212 4.15 17.82 -5.74
CA SER A 212 5.28 17.13 -6.37
C SER A 212 6.37 16.91 -5.32
N ILE A 213 6.91 15.71 -5.22
CA ILE A 213 7.95 15.38 -4.23
C ILE A 213 9.34 15.15 -4.85
N SER A 214 9.46 15.39 -6.14
CA SER A 214 10.69 15.14 -6.91
C SER A 214 10.66 15.89 -8.23
N ASN A 215 11.83 16.42 -8.64
CA ASN A 215 12.03 17.00 -9.96
C ASN A 215 12.13 15.94 -11.07
N TYR A 216 12.10 14.66 -10.70
CA TYR A 216 12.07 13.51 -11.60
C TYR A 216 10.77 12.73 -11.44
N PRO A 217 10.21 12.16 -12.53
CA PRO A 217 9.08 11.25 -12.42
C PRO A 217 9.49 10.02 -11.61
N LEU A 218 8.68 9.67 -10.60
CA LEU A 218 8.92 8.54 -9.73
C LEU A 218 7.96 7.39 -10.06
N SER A 219 8.41 6.15 -9.82
CA SER A 219 7.47 5.04 -9.74
C SER A 219 6.58 5.20 -8.50
N ALA A 220 5.36 4.67 -8.56
CA ALA A 220 4.44 4.71 -7.43
C ALA A 220 5.03 4.06 -6.17
N ALA A 221 5.79 2.97 -6.33
CA ALA A 221 6.45 2.28 -5.23
C ALA A 221 7.54 3.15 -4.57
N LEU A 222 8.33 3.88 -5.36
CA LEU A 222 9.34 4.80 -4.82
C LEU A 222 8.70 6.01 -4.14
N THR A 223 7.56 6.50 -4.65
CA THR A 223 6.75 7.51 -3.97
C THR A 223 6.27 6.99 -2.61
N CYS A 224 5.76 5.75 -2.54
CA CYS A 224 5.37 5.12 -1.28
C CYS A 224 6.53 5.09 -0.27
N ALA A 225 7.71 4.63 -0.71
CA ALA A 225 8.89 4.56 0.13
C ALA A 225 9.32 5.94 0.66
N LYS A 226 9.39 6.96 -0.20
CA LYS A 226 9.74 8.34 0.20
C LYS A 226 8.75 8.94 1.18
N MET A 227 7.46 8.65 1.01
CA MET A 227 6.44 9.11 1.96
C MET A 227 6.60 8.40 3.30
N CYS A 228 6.72 7.07 3.33
CA CYS A 228 6.95 6.34 4.59
C CYS A 228 8.18 6.89 5.33
N SER A 229 9.33 7.02 4.66
CA SER A 229 10.55 7.54 5.29
C SER A 229 10.39 8.96 5.85
N ALA A 230 9.67 9.84 5.14
CA ALA A 230 9.44 11.19 5.64
C ALA A 230 8.55 11.21 6.90
N PHE A 231 7.52 10.37 6.93
CA PHE A 231 6.66 10.21 8.09
C PHE A 231 7.40 9.55 9.26
N GLU A 232 8.25 8.56 8.98
CA GLU A 232 9.11 7.90 9.96
C GLU A 232 10.04 8.91 10.65
N GLU A 233 10.75 9.73 9.87
CA GLU A 233 11.65 10.76 10.40
C GLU A 233 10.92 11.80 11.27
N VAL A 234 9.77 12.30 10.80
CA VAL A 234 9.02 13.35 11.52
C VAL A 234 8.32 12.79 12.77
N TRP A 235 7.88 11.53 12.76
CA TRP A 235 7.23 10.90 13.90
C TRP A 235 8.17 10.12 14.82
N GLY A 236 9.46 10.07 14.51
CA GLY A 236 10.48 9.43 15.35
C GLY A 236 10.41 7.90 15.33
N VAL A 237 10.03 7.31 14.20
CA VAL A 237 10.08 5.86 13.97
C VAL A 237 11.43 5.51 13.34
N LEU A 238 12.25 4.73 14.06
CA LEU A 238 13.61 4.33 13.67
C LEU A 238 13.70 2.82 13.50
#